data_AF-A0A263DT98-F1
#
_entry.id   AF-A0A263DT98-F1
#
_cell.length_a   1.000
_cell.length_b   1.000
_cell.length_c   1.000
_cell.angle_alpha   90.00
_cell.angle_beta   90.00
_cell.angle_gamma   90.00
#
_symmetry.space_group_name_H-M   'P 1'
#
loop_
_entity.id
_entity.type
_entity.pdbx_description
1 polymer ?
#
loop_
_entity_poly.entity_id
_entity_poly.type
_entity_poly.pdbx_seq_one_letter_code
_entity_poly.pdbx_strand_id
1 'polypeptide(L)'
;MACGEEAVSGNEGHSTRDHSRPFYEVLHSRRDVRSGFRPDPVDDAVLGRVLEAAHAAPSVGFSQPWDFLVLRDRAVRERVHAHVTAARAAYAASLPAARAAAFRDVKVEAILDAPLNIAVTCDPTRGGRHVLGRHTQPRTAPYSVVGAVQNLWLAARAEGLGVGWVSFGDERALAGSLGLPQHLELVAYLCVGHVDAFPDEPELVTAGWARRRPLRWAVHHDAYGRRGLPGEEPMDLLADTVAAITPPDGAARAAAAERLDRMTKPHGALGRVEDVAVTLAGIAGTCPPPVPEPAAVAVFAGDHGVHAQGVTPWPQEVTAQMVANFLGGGAVVNAFARRLGVEVCVVDVGVAAPLEPAPGLLSRRVACGTADLTAGPALTREQVRAAVEVGIETARDLVAAGNRCLVTGDMGIANTTAAAALIATFTGAGAGEVTGRGTGVDDATLARKTAVVAAALARHRPDPADPLGVLAAFGGLEHAALAGFALGGAALGVPVLLDGVSAGAAALVAAALAPAAVASWVAGHRSAEPGHARALAHLGLDPLLDLGMRLGEGTGALLALPVLQSAAQALQDVATFDAAGVTDKTTATPTH
;
A
#
# COMPACT_ATOMS: atom_id res chain seq x y z
N MET A 1 -7.65 -53.78 63.20
CA MET A 1 -8.87 -52.96 62.97
C MET A 1 -8.39 -51.54 62.80
N ALA A 2 -8.01 -51.09 61.60
CA ALA A 2 -8.83 -50.76 60.43
C ALA A 2 -9.45 -49.36 60.53
N CYS A 3 -9.00 -48.49 59.60
CA CYS A 3 -9.62 -47.33 58.95
C CYS A 3 -8.50 -46.29 58.74
N GLY A 4 -8.00 -45.93 57.54
CA GLY A 4 -8.57 -46.02 56.20
C GLY A 4 -8.62 -44.61 55.60
N GLU A 5 -7.47 -44.03 55.29
CA GLU A 5 -7.33 -42.82 54.46
C GLU A 5 -6.98 -43.27 53.03
N GLU A 6 -7.91 -43.08 52.10
CA GLU A 6 -7.66 -43.26 50.66
C GLU A 6 -6.93 -42.04 50.12
N ALA A 7 -5.73 -42.31 49.59
CA ALA A 7 -4.91 -41.36 48.85
C ALA A 7 -5.55 -41.06 47.49
N VAL A 8 -5.69 -39.77 47.20
CA VAL A 8 -5.97 -39.23 45.87
C VAL A 8 -4.81 -39.60 44.95
N SER A 9 -5.06 -40.52 44.01
CA SER A 9 -4.11 -40.86 42.94
C SER A 9 -3.96 -39.66 42.01
N GLY A 10 -2.76 -39.06 42.02
CA GLY A 10 -2.34 -38.05 41.06
C GLY A 10 -2.42 -38.59 39.64
N ASN A 11 -3.03 -37.77 38.77
CA ASN A 11 -3.06 -37.98 37.33
C ASN A 11 -1.63 -37.86 36.78
N GLU A 12 -1.08 -38.98 36.33
CA GLU A 12 0.25 -39.08 35.73
C GLU A 12 0.34 -38.29 34.43
N GLY A 13 1.46 -37.59 34.28
CA GLY A 13 1.76 -36.61 33.24
C GLY A 13 1.44 -37.05 31.80
N HIS A 14 0.70 -36.18 31.10
CA HIS A 14 0.80 -36.06 29.66
C HIS A 14 2.26 -35.71 29.30
N SER A 15 3.04 -36.71 28.90
CA SER A 15 4.26 -36.48 28.14
C SER A 15 3.85 -35.92 26.78
N THR A 16 3.69 -34.60 26.71
CA THR A 16 3.52 -33.88 25.45
C THR A 16 4.82 -34.01 24.68
N ARG A 17 4.89 -34.98 23.76
CA ARG A 17 5.86 -34.91 22.67
C ARG A 17 5.69 -33.53 22.02
N ASP A 18 6.78 -32.77 21.98
CA ASP A 18 6.79 -31.43 21.40
C ASP A 18 6.66 -31.52 19.88
N HIS A 19 5.44 -31.80 19.42
CA HIS A 19 5.06 -31.81 18.02
C HIS A 19 4.99 -30.40 17.41
N SER A 20 5.19 -29.35 18.22
CA SER A 20 5.02 -27.96 17.77
C SER A 20 6.14 -27.55 16.80
N ARG A 21 7.39 -27.89 17.10
CA ARG A 21 8.54 -27.45 16.30
C ARG A 21 8.52 -27.98 14.85
N PRO A 22 8.33 -29.29 14.58
CA PRO A 22 8.25 -29.79 13.20
C PRO A 22 7.08 -29.19 12.41
N PHE A 23 5.93 -28.96 13.07
CA PHE A 23 4.78 -28.35 12.42
C PHE A 23 5.06 -26.92 11.97
N TYR A 24 5.58 -26.07 12.87
CA TYR A 24 5.90 -24.68 12.53
C TYR A 24 7.01 -24.58 11.49
N GLU A 25 7.97 -25.51 11.50
CA GLU A 25 9.00 -25.60 10.46
C GLU A 25 8.39 -25.87 9.07
N VAL A 26 7.49 -26.84 8.94
CA VAL A 26 6.76 -27.10 7.68
C VAL A 26 5.91 -25.89 7.28
N LEU A 27 5.17 -25.31 8.24
CA LEU A 27 4.32 -24.14 7.99
C LEU A 27 5.13 -22.95 7.47
N HIS A 28 6.26 -22.63 8.10
CA HIS A 28 7.09 -21.48 7.76
C HIS A 28 8.04 -21.74 6.60
N SER A 29 8.32 -22.99 6.23
CA SER A 29 9.15 -23.34 5.06
C SER A 29 8.35 -23.70 3.82
N ARG A 30 7.01 -23.85 3.90
CA ARG A 30 6.18 -24.01 2.70
C ARG A 30 6.30 -22.77 1.82
N ARG A 31 6.48 -22.96 0.51
CA ARG A 31 6.63 -21.88 -0.46
C ARG A 31 5.71 -22.11 -1.64
N ASP A 32 5.37 -21.01 -2.29
CA ASP A 32 4.81 -20.99 -3.64
C ASP A 32 5.95 -21.07 -4.63
N VAL A 33 6.27 -22.31 -5.00
CA VAL A 33 7.43 -22.65 -5.80
C VAL A 33 7.06 -22.50 -7.27
N ARG A 34 7.81 -21.66 -7.99
CA ARG A 34 7.60 -21.44 -9.42
C ARG A 34 8.81 -21.82 -10.26
N SER A 35 9.92 -22.15 -9.62
CA SER A 35 11.21 -22.45 -10.27
C SER A 35 11.86 -23.71 -9.67
N GLY A 36 12.83 -24.27 -10.39
CA GLY A 36 13.64 -25.40 -9.90
C GLY A 36 12.93 -26.75 -9.80
N PHE A 37 11.80 -26.94 -10.49
CA PHE A 37 11.16 -28.26 -10.58
C PHE A 37 12.03 -29.23 -11.38
N ARG A 38 12.23 -30.42 -10.81
CA ARG A 38 12.96 -31.51 -11.44
C ARG A 38 12.01 -32.38 -12.28
N PRO A 39 12.51 -33.02 -13.35
CA PRO A 39 11.69 -33.88 -14.20
C PRO A 39 11.32 -35.23 -13.54
N ASP A 40 11.91 -35.56 -12.39
CA ASP A 40 11.64 -36.80 -11.66
C ASP A 40 10.15 -36.96 -11.34
N PRO A 41 9.52 -38.10 -11.65
CA PRO A 41 8.10 -38.29 -11.35
C PRO A 41 7.85 -38.33 -9.84
N VAL A 42 6.69 -37.82 -9.42
CA VAL A 42 6.21 -37.96 -8.04
C VAL A 42 5.72 -39.39 -7.82
N ASP A 43 6.27 -40.06 -6.81
CA ASP A 43 5.89 -41.41 -6.39
C ASP A 43 4.39 -41.47 -6.00
N ASP A 44 3.69 -42.53 -6.43
CA ASP A 44 2.25 -42.68 -6.23
C ASP A 44 1.87 -42.84 -4.75
N ALA A 45 2.73 -43.47 -3.92
CA ALA A 45 2.46 -43.61 -2.50
C ALA A 45 2.66 -42.28 -1.75
N VAL A 46 3.65 -41.48 -2.16
CA VAL A 46 3.83 -40.11 -1.66
C VAL A 46 2.62 -39.25 -2.06
N LEU A 47 2.22 -39.27 -3.33
CA LEU A 47 1.05 -38.53 -3.81
C LEU A 47 -0.23 -38.95 -3.08
N GLY A 48 -0.40 -40.25 -2.82
CA GLY A 48 -1.51 -40.78 -2.03
C GLY A 48 -1.61 -40.15 -0.64
N ARG A 49 -0.49 -40.08 0.10
CA ARG A 49 -0.45 -39.42 1.43
C ARG A 49 -0.77 -37.93 1.36
N VAL A 50 -0.27 -37.24 0.32
CA VAL A 50 -0.55 -35.82 0.10
C VAL A 50 -2.04 -35.58 -0.17
N LEU A 51 -2.67 -36.39 -1.01
CA LEU A 51 -4.10 -36.29 -1.31
C LEU A 51 -4.98 -36.71 -0.12
N GLU A 52 -4.56 -37.71 0.65
CA GLU A 52 -5.24 -38.12 1.88
C GLU A 52 -5.25 -36.99 2.92
N ALA A 53 -4.12 -36.31 3.11
CA ALA A 53 -4.05 -35.13 3.97
C ALA A 53 -4.97 -34.00 3.48
N ALA A 54 -5.02 -33.76 2.17
CA ALA A 54 -5.93 -32.80 1.56
C ALA A 54 -7.40 -33.17 1.82
N HIS A 55 -7.74 -34.46 1.67
CA HIS A 55 -9.09 -34.99 1.89
C HIS A 55 -9.51 -34.97 3.37
N ALA A 56 -8.56 -34.96 4.30
CA ALA A 56 -8.82 -34.82 5.73
C ALA A 56 -9.17 -33.38 6.18
N ALA A 57 -9.24 -32.42 5.25
CA ALA A 57 -9.57 -31.04 5.59
C ALA A 57 -10.98 -30.89 6.20
N PRO A 58 -11.19 -29.92 7.10
CA PRO A 58 -12.52 -29.60 7.58
C PRO A 58 -13.38 -29.05 6.43
N SER A 59 -14.67 -29.39 6.42
CA SER A 59 -15.64 -28.83 5.48
C SER A 59 -16.94 -28.46 6.18
N VAL A 60 -17.53 -27.33 5.76
CA VAL A 60 -18.81 -26.88 6.30
C VAL A 60 -19.89 -27.92 5.99
N GLY A 61 -20.62 -28.32 7.04
CA GLY A 61 -21.63 -29.36 6.99
C GLY A 61 -21.09 -30.73 6.57
N PHE A 62 -19.79 -31.00 6.76
CA PHE A 62 -19.12 -32.24 6.38
C PHE A 62 -19.33 -32.61 4.90
N SER A 63 -19.39 -31.59 4.04
CA SER A 63 -19.80 -31.73 2.62
C SER A 63 -18.69 -32.21 1.70
N GLN A 64 -17.42 -32.06 2.09
CA GLN A 64 -16.23 -32.44 1.31
C GLN A 64 -16.36 -32.11 -0.19
N PRO A 65 -16.61 -30.83 -0.55
CA PRO A 65 -17.06 -30.45 -1.89
C PRO A 65 -15.97 -30.56 -2.97
N TRP A 66 -14.76 -31.01 -2.64
CA TRP A 66 -13.62 -31.01 -3.56
C TRP A 66 -13.45 -32.32 -4.33
N ASP A 67 -12.89 -32.20 -5.54
CA ASP A 67 -12.20 -33.31 -6.22
C ASP A 67 -10.79 -32.89 -6.62
N PHE A 68 -9.91 -33.87 -6.82
CA PHE A 68 -8.53 -33.68 -7.23
C PHE A 68 -8.30 -34.35 -8.58
N LEU A 69 -8.09 -33.56 -9.63
CA LEU A 69 -7.72 -34.07 -10.95
C LEU A 69 -6.19 -34.12 -11.04
N VAL A 70 -5.64 -35.34 -11.10
CA VAL A 70 -4.20 -35.60 -11.25
C VAL A 70 -3.83 -35.56 -12.74
N LEU A 71 -3.06 -34.55 -13.15
CA LEU A 71 -2.75 -34.24 -14.55
C LEU A 71 -1.27 -34.54 -14.85
N ARG A 72 -1.00 -35.67 -15.52
CA ARG A 72 0.34 -36.05 -16.01
C ARG A 72 0.51 -35.86 -17.52
N ASP A 73 -0.60 -35.92 -18.26
CA ASP A 73 -0.60 -35.75 -19.71
C ASP A 73 -0.06 -34.37 -20.09
N ARG A 74 1.02 -34.36 -20.86
CA ARG A 74 1.66 -33.12 -21.35
C ARG A 74 0.73 -32.32 -22.26
N ALA A 75 -0.07 -32.97 -23.11
CA ALA A 75 -0.97 -32.28 -24.03
C ALA A 75 -2.07 -31.51 -23.30
N VAL A 76 -2.57 -32.06 -22.18
CA VAL A 76 -3.53 -31.35 -21.30
C VAL A 76 -2.87 -30.12 -20.69
N ARG A 77 -1.64 -30.27 -20.16
CA ARG A 77 -0.89 -29.20 -19.51
C ARG A 77 -0.48 -28.09 -20.49
N GLU A 78 -0.16 -28.42 -21.74
CA GLU A 78 0.14 -27.44 -22.80
C GLU A 78 -1.07 -26.55 -23.12
N ARG A 79 -2.29 -27.09 -23.11
CA ARG A 79 -3.51 -26.28 -23.27
C ARG A 79 -3.69 -25.31 -22.11
N VAL A 80 -3.52 -25.78 -20.88
CA VAL A 80 -3.61 -24.92 -19.69
C VAL A 80 -2.54 -23.83 -19.72
N HIS A 81 -1.29 -24.19 -20.03
CA HIS A 81 -0.17 -23.26 -20.16
C HIS A 81 -0.44 -22.17 -21.21
N ALA A 82 -1.05 -22.50 -22.35
CA ALA A 82 -1.40 -21.50 -23.37
C ALA A 82 -2.38 -20.43 -22.86
N HIS A 83 -3.39 -20.82 -22.08
CA HIS A 83 -4.34 -19.89 -21.47
C HIS A 83 -3.66 -18.98 -20.44
N VAL A 84 -2.81 -19.55 -19.59
CA VAL A 84 -2.07 -18.81 -18.56
C VAL A 84 -1.10 -17.82 -19.21
N THR A 85 -0.43 -18.22 -20.30
CA THR A 85 0.48 -17.37 -21.07
C THR A 85 -0.24 -16.15 -21.65
N ALA A 86 -1.43 -16.35 -22.24
CA ALA A 86 -2.24 -15.26 -22.78
C ALA A 86 -2.69 -14.29 -21.68
N ALA A 87 -3.14 -14.82 -20.54
CA ALA A 87 -3.55 -14.01 -19.39
C ALA A 87 -2.37 -13.21 -18.80
N ARG A 88 -1.19 -13.83 -18.69
CA ARG A 88 0.05 -13.15 -18.26
C ARG A 88 0.39 -11.98 -19.17
N ALA A 89 0.31 -12.16 -20.49
CA ALA A 89 0.59 -11.10 -21.45
C ALA A 89 -0.40 -9.92 -21.32
N ALA A 90 -1.68 -10.21 -21.15
CA ALA A 90 -2.71 -9.19 -20.92
C ALA A 90 -2.47 -8.42 -19.61
N TYR A 91 -2.13 -9.11 -18.53
CA TYR A 91 -1.79 -8.47 -17.26
C TYR A 91 -0.54 -7.60 -17.38
N ALA A 92 0.55 -8.12 -17.98
CA ALA A 92 1.76 -7.34 -18.21
C ALA A 92 1.51 -6.04 -18.98
N ALA A 93 0.63 -6.07 -19.98
CA ALA A 93 0.24 -4.91 -20.77
C ALA A 93 -0.58 -3.87 -19.98
N SER A 94 -1.24 -4.27 -18.89
CA SER A 94 -2.00 -3.39 -18.00
C SER A 94 -1.14 -2.68 -16.94
N LEU A 95 0.08 -3.17 -16.69
CA LEU A 95 0.94 -2.66 -15.64
C LEU A 95 1.61 -1.33 -16.03
N PRO A 96 1.80 -0.40 -15.08
CA PRO A 96 2.70 0.74 -15.27
C PRO A 96 4.12 0.29 -15.67
N ALA A 97 4.86 1.09 -16.44
CA ALA A 97 6.15 0.69 -17.02
C ALA A 97 7.16 0.11 -16.00
N ALA A 98 7.29 0.75 -14.82
CA ALA A 98 8.16 0.28 -13.74
C ALA A 98 7.74 -1.09 -13.20
N ARG A 99 6.42 -1.28 -12.98
CA ARG A 99 5.84 -2.56 -12.56
C ARG A 99 5.94 -3.62 -13.64
N ALA A 100 5.73 -3.26 -14.90
CA ALA A 100 5.89 -4.16 -16.04
C ALA A 100 7.35 -4.63 -16.17
N ALA A 101 8.32 -3.75 -15.89
CA ALA A 101 9.73 -4.12 -15.86
C ALA A 101 10.02 -5.13 -14.75
N ALA A 102 9.59 -4.86 -13.51
CA ALA A 102 9.72 -5.79 -12.40
C ALA A 102 8.99 -7.13 -12.65
N PHE A 103 7.83 -7.10 -13.32
CA PHE A 103 7.02 -8.28 -13.60
C PHE A 103 7.64 -9.23 -14.63
N ARG A 104 8.50 -8.74 -15.54
CA ARG A 104 9.13 -9.58 -16.57
C ARG A 104 9.95 -10.71 -15.94
N ASP A 105 10.63 -10.40 -14.85
CA ASP A 105 11.53 -11.31 -14.14
C ASP A 105 10.78 -12.19 -13.12
N VAL A 106 9.51 -11.89 -12.84
CA VAL A 106 8.65 -12.71 -11.99
C VAL A 106 8.11 -13.89 -12.81
N LYS A 107 8.58 -15.09 -12.47
CA LYS A 107 7.96 -16.33 -12.94
C LYS A 107 6.60 -16.47 -12.25
N VAL A 108 5.55 -16.85 -13.01
CA VAL A 108 4.16 -16.88 -12.50
C VAL A 108 3.56 -18.28 -12.46
N GLU A 109 4.20 -19.25 -13.11
CA GLU A 109 3.71 -20.61 -13.26
C GLU A 109 4.89 -21.58 -13.50
N ALA A 110 4.63 -22.87 -13.37
CA ALA A 110 5.58 -23.95 -13.63
C ALA A 110 4.87 -25.16 -14.28
N ILE A 111 3.87 -24.91 -15.12
CA ILE A 111 2.90 -25.91 -15.60
C ILE A 111 3.59 -27.01 -16.39
N LEU A 112 4.54 -26.64 -17.24
CA LEU A 112 5.27 -27.58 -18.09
C LEU A 112 6.59 -28.05 -17.48
N ASP A 113 7.09 -27.33 -16.46
CA ASP A 113 8.31 -27.69 -15.74
C ASP A 113 8.05 -28.74 -14.67
N ALA A 114 6.94 -28.62 -13.95
CA ALA A 114 6.55 -29.61 -12.95
C ALA A 114 6.13 -30.92 -13.64
N PRO A 115 6.52 -32.09 -13.11
CA PRO A 115 6.16 -33.39 -13.67
C PRO A 115 4.68 -33.73 -13.48
N LEU A 116 4.01 -33.09 -12.50
CA LEU A 116 2.63 -33.31 -12.13
C LEU A 116 1.90 -31.98 -11.90
N ASN A 117 0.64 -31.90 -12.32
CA ASN A 117 -0.25 -30.83 -11.95
C ASN A 117 -1.51 -31.40 -11.29
N ILE A 118 -2.12 -30.63 -10.39
CA ILE A 118 -3.37 -31.00 -9.72
C ILE A 118 -4.36 -29.85 -9.88
N ALA A 119 -5.49 -30.12 -10.53
CA ALA A 119 -6.62 -29.21 -10.52
C ALA A 119 -7.57 -29.60 -9.38
N VAL A 120 -7.91 -28.63 -8.53
CA VAL A 120 -8.80 -28.82 -7.38
C VAL A 120 -10.12 -28.12 -7.67
N THR A 121 -11.21 -28.88 -7.66
CA THR A 121 -12.54 -28.37 -8.00
C THR A 121 -13.40 -28.16 -6.76
N CYS A 122 -14.52 -27.45 -6.93
CA CYS A 122 -15.61 -27.38 -5.98
C CYS A 122 -16.91 -27.81 -6.67
N ASP A 123 -17.56 -28.83 -6.12
CA ASP A 123 -18.94 -29.21 -6.42
C ASP A 123 -19.86 -28.59 -5.35
N PRO A 124 -20.53 -27.46 -5.64
CA PRO A 124 -21.43 -26.81 -4.70
C PRO A 124 -22.70 -27.64 -4.42
N THR A 125 -22.96 -28.68 -5.20
CA THR A 125 -24.15 -29.54 -5.09
C THR A 125 -23.94 -30.73 -4.14
N ARG A 126 -22.69 -31.11 -3.87
CA ARG A 126 -22.33 -32.25 -3.02
C ARG A 126 -22.87 -32.11 -1.58
N GLY A 127 -23.38 -33.18 -0.99
CA GLY A 127 -24.00 -33.15 0.35
C GLY A 127 -25.49 -32.77 0.37
N GLY A 128 -26.09 -32.49 -0.79
CA GLY A 128 -27.53 -32.27 -0.93
C GLY A 128 -28.03 -30.90 -0.45
N ARG A 129 -29.36 -30.77 -0.32
CA ARG A 129 -30.04 -29.49 -0.05
C ARG A 129 -29.87 -28.97 1.38
N HIS A 130 -29.58 -29.85 2.34
CA HIS A 130 -29.62 -29.56 3.77
C HIS A 130 -28.24 -29.60 4.44
N VAL A 131 -27.21 -29.11 3.75
CA VAL A 131 -25.87 -28.97 4.33
C VAL A 131 -25.86 -27.82 5.34
N LEU A 132 -25.64 -28.16 6.62
CA LEU A 132 -25.56 -27.22 7.73
C LEU A 132 -24.54 -26.12 7.43
N GLY A 133 -24.92 -24.85 7.68
CA GLY A 133 -24.10 -23.67 7.40
C GLY A 133 -24.08 -23.26 5.92
N ARG A 134 -23.86 -24.20 4.99
CA ARG A 134 -23.77 -23.89 3.55
C ARG A 134 -25.07 -23.36 2.98
N HIS A 135 -26.22 -23.83 3.46
CA HIS A 135 -27.52 -23.33 3.01
C HIS A 135 -27.68 -21.81 3.18
N THR A 136 -27.19 -21.27 4.31
CA THR A 136 -27.23 -19.82 4.58
C THR A 136 -25.99 -19.09 4.08
N GLN A 137 -24.88 -19.82 3.85
CA GLN A 137 -23.62 -19.27 3.36
C GLN A 137 -23.02 -20.15 2.24
N PRO A 138 -23.55 -20.08 1.00
CA PRO A 138 -23.10 -20.95 -0.09
C PRO A 138 -21.60 -20.87 -0.41
N ARG A 139 -20.98 -19.70 -0.22
CA ARG A 139 -19.54 -19.47 -0.42
C ARG A 139 -18.62 -20.31 0.48
N THR A 140 -19.16 -20.95 1.52
CA THR A 140 -18.38 -21.84 2.39
C THR A 140 -17.91 -23.11 1.70
N ALA A 141 -18.52 -23.50 0.57
CA ALA A 141 -18.05 -24.64 -0.23
C ALA A 141 -16.64 -24.40 -0.79
N PRO A 142 -16.37 -23.36 -1.61
CA PRO A 142 -15.00 -23.09 -2.07
C PRO A 142 -14.03 -22.77 -0.92
N TYR A 143 -14.48 -22.19 0.20
CA TYR A 143 -13.61 -21.99 1.39
C TYR A 143 -13.14 -23.33 2.00
N SER A 144 -14.01 -24.34 2.01
CA SER A 144 -13.65 -25.69 2.45
C SER A 144 -12.61 -26.30 1.51
N VAL A 145 -12.73 -26.06 0.19
CA VAL A 145 -11.73 -26.47 -0.81
C VAL A 145 -10.38 -25.80 -0.56
N VAL A 146 -10.34 -24.50 -0.25
CA VAL A 146 -9.08 -23.81 0.11
C VAL A 146 -8.41 -24.44 1.33
N GLY A 147 -9.19 -24.92 2.31
CA GLY A 147 -8.69 -25.72 3.43
C GLY A 147 -8.01 -27.01 2.98
N ALA A 148 -8.63 -27.74 2.05
CA ALA A 148 -8.04 -28.94 1.44
C ALA A 148 -6.73 -28.63 0.68
N VAL A 149 -6.68 -27.51 -0.05
CA VAL A 149 -5.44 -27.08 -0.73
C VAL A 149 -4.34 -26.72 0.27
N GLN A 150 -4.65 -26.05 1.37
CA GLN A 150 -3.65 -25.73 2.40
C GLN A 150 -3.09 -27.01 3.04
N ASN A 151 -3.92 -28.01 3.32
CA ASN A 151 -3.45 -29.32 3.81
C ASN A 151 -2.55 -30.02 2.79
N LEU A 152 -2.96 -30.04 1.51
CA LEU A 152 -2.16 -30.58 0.41
C LEU A 152 -0.75 -29.97 0.40
N TRP A 153 -0.68 -28.64 0.52
CA TRP A 153 0.58 -27.89 0.47
C TRP A 153 1.49 -28.20 1.66
N LEU A 154 0.93 -28.30 2.87
CA LEU A 154 1.67 -28.66 4.07
C LEU A 154 2.18 -30.10 4.00
N ALA A 155 1.34 -31.03 3.55
CA ALA A 155 1.73 -32.42 3.38
C ALA A 155 2.81 -32.57 2.31
N ALA A 156 2.64 -31.93 1.15
CA ALA A 156 3.65 -31.91 0.09
C ALA A 156 5.00 -31.36 0.61
N ARG A 157 4.99 -30.26 1.38
CA ARG A 157 6.20 -29.72 1.97
C ARG A 157 6.86 -30.71 2.95
N ALA A 158 6.08 -31.41 3.77
CA ALA A 158 6.59 -32.44 4.68
C ALA A 158 7.18 -33.65 3.95
N GLU A 159 6.65 -33.97 2.77
CA GLU A 159 7.14 -35.04 1.87
C GLU A 159 8.31 -34.58 0.97
N GLY A 160 8.78 -33.34 1.12
CA GLY A 160 9.90 -32.80 0.33
C GLY A 160 9.52 -32.40 -1.11
N LEU A 161 8.23 -32.20 -1.40
CA LEU A 161 7.73 -31.74 -2.69
C LEU A 161 7.52 -30.22 -2.69
N GLY A 162 7.84 -29.59 -3.83
CA GLY A 162 7.43 -28.24 -4.16
C GLY A 162 5.99 -28.20 -4.65
N VAL A 163 5.27 -27.13 -4.29
CA VAL A 163 3.94 -26.84 -4.81
C VAL A 163 3.90 -25.38 -5.24
N GLY A 164 3.41 -25.12 -6.45
CA GLY A 164 3.18 -23.78 -7.00
C GLY A 164 1.71 -23.57 -7.38
N TRP A 165 1.10 -22.49 -6.92
CA TRP A 165 -0.28 -22.13 -7.28
C TRP A 165 -0.28 -21.26 -8.53
N VAL A 166 -0.98 -21.70 -9.59
CA VAL A 166 -1.19 -20.90 -10.80
C VAL A 166 -2.46 -20.09 -10.66
N SER A 167 -2.33 -18.78 -10.48
CA SER A 167 -3.44 -17.84 -10.24
C SER A 167 -3.69 -16.88 -11.42
N PHE A 168 -3.28 -17.26 -12.64
CA PHE A 168 -3.36 -16.42 -13.83
C PHE A 168 -4.26 -17.06 -14.88
N GLY A 169 -5.41 -16.44 -15.16
CA GLY A 169 -6.33 -16.89 -16.22
C GLY A 169 -7.80 -16.77 -15.83
N ASP A 170 -8.67 -16.84 -16.83
CA ASP A 170 -10.11 -17.03 -16.61
C ASP A 170 -10.35 -18.47 -16.15
N GLU A 171 -10.81 -18.62 -14.90
CA GLU A 171 -11.12 -19.90 -14.28
C GLU A 171 -12.07 -20.75 -15.12
N ARG A 172 -13.01 -20.11 -15.82
CA ARG A 172 -13.99 -20.80 -16.68
C ARG A 172 -13.34 -21.30 -17.97
N ALA A 173 -12.41 -20.55 -18.55
CA ALA A 173 -11.65 -20.99 -19.71
C ALA A 173 -10.72 -22.16 -19.36
N LEU A 174 -10.09 -22.11 -18.18
CA LEU A 174 -9.28 -23.21 -17.67
C LEU A 174 -10.12 -24.47 -17.39
N ALA A 175 -11.28 -24.31 -16.75
CA ALA A 175 -12.22 -25.42 -16.54
C ALA A 175 -12.65 -26.07 -17.87
N GLY A 176 -12.91 -25.28 -18.91
CA GLY A 176 -13.20 -25.77 -20.25
C GLY A 176 -12.06 -26.59 -20.87
N SER A 177 -10.81 -26.16 -20.67
CA SER A 177 -9.61 -26.88 -21.15
C SER A 177 -9.41 -28.25 -20.52
N LEU A 178 -9.93 -28.41 -19.31
CA LEU A 178 -9.92 -29.65 -18.53
C LEU A 178 -11.17 -30.50 -18.77
N GLY A 179 -12.14 -30.02 -19.57
CA GLY A 179 -13.40 -30.73 -19.82
C GLY A 179 -14.29 -30.86 -18.58
N LEU A 180 -14.19 -29.92 -17.64
CA LEU A 180 -14.97 -29.97 -16.41
C LEU A 180 -16.48 -29.79 -16.71
N PRO A 181 -17.37 -30.55 -16.04
CA PRO A 181 -18.79 -30.28 -16.05
C PRO A 181 -19.12 -28.85 -15.60
N GLN A 182 -20.16 -28.25 -16.18
CA GLN A 182 -20.52 -26.84 -15.93
C GLN A 182 -20.83 -26.47 -14.46
N HIS A 183 -21.21 -27.46 -13.65
CA HIS A 183 -21.53 -27.24 -12.24
C HIS A 183 -20.28 -27.27 -11.33
N LEU A 184 -19.12 -27.69 -11.86
CA LEU A 184 -17.88 -27.69 -11.11
C LEU A 184 -17.16 -26.35 -11.30
N GLU A 185 -16.72 -25.80 -10.19
CA GLU A 185 -15.89 -24.60 -10.15
C GLU A 185 -14.42 -25.04 -10.01
N LEU A 186 -13.51 -24.45 -10.79
CA LEU A 186 -12.08 -24.65 -10.60
C LEU A 186 -11.61 -23.70 -9.48
N VAL A 187 -11.16 -24.25 -8.35
CA VAL A 187 -10.70 -23.45 -7.19
C VAL A 187 -9.20 -23.24 -7.23
N ALA A 188 -8.43 -24.27 -7.58
CA ALA A 188 -6.97 -24.18 -7.62
C ALA A 188 -6.38 -25.00 -8.78
N TYR A 189 -5.29 -24.51 -9.35
CA TYR A 189 -4.45 -25.26 -10.29
C TYR A 189 -3.02 -25.26 -9.77
N LEU A 190 -2.53 -26.43 -9.38
CA LEU A 190 -1.28 -26.60 -8.64
C LEU A 190 -0.25 -27.32 -9.51
N CYS A 191 1.00 -26.87 -9.47
CA CYS A 191 2.17 -27.57 -10.02
C CYS A 191 2.86 -28.29 -8.86
N VAL A 192 3.18 -29.58 -9.00
CA VAL A 192 3.70 -30.42 -7.91
C VAL A 192 4.88 -31.25 -8.41
N GLY A 193 5.96 -31.31 -7.63
CA GLY A 193 7.15 -32.09 -8.00
C GLY A 193 8.32 -31.95 -7.04
N HIS A 194 9.38 -32.71 -7.28
CA HIS A 194 10.66 -32.51 -6.60
C HIS A 194 11.30 -31.20 -7.07
N VAL A 195 12.02 -30.52 -6.18
CA VAL A 195 12.69 -29.25 -6.49
C VAL A 195 14.16 -29.30 -6.08
N ASP A 196 14.99 -28.54 -6.79
CA ASP A 196 16.43 -28.47 -6.51
C ASP A 196 16.72 -27.86 -5.14
N ALA A 197 15.96 -26.82 -4.78
CA ALA A 197 16.02 -26.17 -3.48
C ALA A 197 14.69 -25.48 -3.18
N PHE A 198 14.43 -25.26 -1.89
CA PHE A 198 13.31 -24.45 -1.43
C PHE A 198 13.81 -23.04 -1.09
N PRO A 199 13.19 -21.98 -1.64
CA PRO A 199 13.56 -20.62 -1.29
C PRO A 199 13.40 -20.32 0.20
N ASP A 200 14.37 -19.63 0.80
CA ASP A 200 14.31 -19.21 2.21
C ASP A 200 13.18 -18.20 2.46
N GLU A 201 12.83 -17.40 1.44
CA GLU A 201 11.72 -16.43 1.47
C GLU A 201 10.78 -16.62 0.27
N PRO A 202 9.53 -16.13 0.34
CA PRO A 202 8.65 -16.12 -0.83
C PRO A 202 9.30 -15.35 -2.00
N GLU A 203 9.30 -15.92 -3.21
CA GLU A 203 9.97 -15.34 -4.39
C GLU A 203 9.51 -13.88 -4.68
N LEU A 204 8.25 -13.55 -4.41
CA LEU A 204 7.72 -12.19 -4.56
C LEU A 204 8.33 -11.18 -3.58
N VAL A 205 8.76 -11.62 -2.40
CA VAL A 205 9.45 -10.78 -1.42
C VAL A 205 10.89 -10.53 -1.89
N THR A 206 11.58 -11.59 -2.31
CA THR A 206 12.95 -11.49 -2.86
C THR A 206 13.00 -10.62 -4.12
N ALA A 207 11.99 -10.69 -4.97
CA ALA A 207 11.84 -9.82 -6.15
C ALA A 207 11.41 -8.38 -5.81
N GLY A 208 11.12 -8.08 -4.54
CA GLY A 208 10.64 -6.77 -4.11
C GLY A 208 9.23 -6.43 -4.60
N TRP A 209 8.46 -7.41 -5.07
CA TRP A 209 7.11 -7.23 -5.61
C TRP A 209 6.08 -6.92 -4.52
N ALA A 210 6.22 -7.56 -3.36
CA ALA A 210 5.35 -7.35 -2.20
C ALA A 210 6.11 -7.59 -0.90
N ARG A 211 5.57 -7.07 0.20
CA ARG A 211 6.11 -7.26 1.56
C ARG A 211 5.05 -7.89 2.46
N ARG A 212 5.51 -8.71 3.40
CA ARG A 212 4.62 -9.30 4.39
C ARG A 212 4.12 -8.22 5.36
N ARG A 213 2.80 -8.16 5.56
CA ARG A 213 2.21 -7.33 6.61
C ARG A 213 2.59 -7.88 8.00
N PRO A 214 3.02 -7.04 8.95
CA PRO A 214 3.23 -7.44 10.33
C PRO A 214 1.98 -8.08 10.96
N LEU A 215 2.16 -9.11 11.79
CA LEU A 215 1.03 -9.79 12.48
C LEU A 215 0.18 -8.82 13.29
N ARG A 216 0.81 -7.86 13.97
CA ARG A 216 0.12 -6.84 14.78
C ARG A 216 -0.88 -6.00 13.99
N TRP A 217 -0.75 -5.91 12.66
CA TRP A 217 -1.75 -5.22 11.82
C TRP A 217 -3.01 -6.05 11.60
N ALA A 218 -2.97 -7.37 11.83
CA ALA A 218 -4.10 -8.28 11.62
C ALA A 218 -4.80 -8.67 12.94
N VAL A 219 -4.23 -8.31 14.09
CA VAL A 219 -4.78 -8.64 15.42
C VAL A 219 -5.52 -7.42 15.96
N HIS A 220 -6.78 -7.63 16.31
CA HIS A 220 -7.66 -6.62 16.89
C HIS A 220 -8.29 -7.18 18.18
N HIS A 221 -8.38 -6.35 19.21
CA HIS A 221 -8.93 -6.72 20.52
C HIS A 221 -10.33 -6.13 20.67
N ASP A 222 -11.33 -7.02 20.84
CA ASP A 222 -12.77 -6.75 21.03
C ASP A 222 -13.48 -6.01 19.88
N ALA A 223 -12.85 -5.02 19.26
CA ALA A 223 -13.37 -4.21 18.18
C ALA A 223 -12.32 -4.00 17.09
N TYR A 224 -12.79 -3.91 15.83
CA TYR A 224 -11.93 -3.55 14.70
C TYR A 224 -11.27 -2.18 14.96
N GLY A 225 -10.00 -2.04 14.57
CA GLY A 225 -9.20 -0.83 14.82
C GLY A 225 -8.41 -0.81 16.14
N ARG A 226 -8.77 -1.62 17.14
CA ARG A 226 -8.03 -1.74 18.42
C ARG A 226 -6.88 -2.76 18.30
N ARG A 227 -5.72 -2.34 17.81
CA ARG A 227 -4.62 -3.24 17.41
C ARG A 227 -3.61 -3.48 18.52
N GLY A 228 -3.01 -4.68 18.54
CA GLY A 228 -1.94 -5.06 19.46
C GLY A 228 -1.73 -6.58 19.45
N LEU A 229 -0.53 -7.07 19.77
CA LEU A 229 -0.33 -8.51 19.96
C LEU A 229 -0.97 -8.97 21.28
N PRO A 230 -1.25 -10.28 21.44
CA PRO A 230 -1.70 -10.81 22.73
C PRO A 230 -0.71 -10.45 23.85
N GLY A 231 -1.20 -9.81 24.91
CA GLY A 231 -0.38 -9.35 26.04
C GLY A 231 0.10 -7.90 25.96
N GLU A 232 -0.15 -7.19 24.86
CA GLU A 232 0.09 -5.75 24.71
C GLU A 232 -1.19 -4.94 24.98
N GLU A 233 -1.03 -3.70 25.43
CA GLU A 233 -2.16 -2.75 25.53
C GLU A 233 -2.63 -2.34 24.12
N PRO A 234 -3.91 -2.57 23.76
CA PRO A 234 -4.40 -2.27 22.41
C PRO A 234 -4.43 -0.77 22.14
N MET A 235 -3.87 -0.35 21.00
CA MET A 235 -3.85 1.04 20.54
C MET A 235 -4.79 1.25 19.36
N ASP A 236 -5.30 2.47 19.20
CA ASP A 236 -5.91 2.87 17.94
C ASP A 236 -4.85 3.04 16.85
N LEU A 237 -5.27 3.00 15.58
CA LEU A 237 -4.36 2.98 14.45
C LEU A 237 -3.53 4.26 14.32
N LEU A 238 -4.10 5.41 14.66
CA LEU A 238 -3.38 6.69 14.62
C LEU A 238 -2.28 6.73 15.69
N ALA A 239 -2.62 6.42 16.94
CA ALA A 239 -1.67 6.41 18.05
C ALA A 239 -0.54 5.41 17.81
N ASP A 240 -0.87 4.21 17.30
CA ASP A 240 0.10 3.21 16.87
C ASP A 240 1.06 3.74 15.80
N THR A 241 0.51 4.44 14.80
CA THR A 241 1.30 4.98 13.69
C THR A 241 2.22 6.09 14.16
N VAL A 242 1.73 7.01 14.99
CA VAL A 242 2.54 8.09 15.57
C VAL A 242 3.68 7.53 16.42
N ALA A 243 3.41 6.50 17.23
CA ALA A 243 4.43 5.85 18.06
C ALA A 243 5.51 5.12 17.25
N ALA A 244 5.20 4.69 16.02
CA ALA A 244 6.14 4.02 15.13
C ALA A 244 7.04 4.99 14.33
N ILE A 245 6.76 6.30 14.33
CA ILE A 245 7.56 7.29 13.60
C ILE A 245 8.85 7.56 14.36
N THR A 246 9.98 7.18 13.77
CA THR A 246 11.32 7.45 14.30
C THR A 246 12.02 8.56 13.50
N PRO A 247 12.93 9.34 14.10
CA PRO A 247 13.79 10.25 13.36
C PRO A 247 14.63 9.52 12.30
N PRO A 248 15.02 10.19 11.20
CA PRO A 248 15.89 9.58 10.19
C PRO A 248 17.24 9.15 10.78
N ASP A 249 17.81 8.09 10.22
CA ASP A 249 19.07 7.53 10.69
C ASP A 249 20.25 8.48 10.44
N GLY A 250 20.89 8.92 11.53
CA GLY A 250 22.01 9.86 11.46
C GLY A 250 23.27 9.27 10.83
N ALA A 251 23.52 7.96 11.00
CA ALA A 251 24.70 7.31 10.46
C ALA A 251 24.59 7.14 8.94
N ALA A 252 23.42 6.77 8.43
CA ALA A 252 23.14 6.68 7.00
C ALA A 252 23.23 8.06 6.32
N ARG A 253 22.75 9.12 6.98
CA ARG A 253 22.92 10.51 6.51
C ARG A 253 24.39 10.92 6.42
N ALA A 254 25.17 10.64 7.46
CA ALA A 254 26.60 10.94 7.48
C ALA A 254 27.35 10.15 6.40
N ALA A 255 27.05 8.86 6.24
CA ALA A 255 27.63 8.01 5.20
C ALA A 255 27.27 8.52 3.78
N ALA A 256 26.04 8.99 3.58
CA ALA A 256 25.63 9.58 2.31
C ALA A 256 26.37 10.88 2.00
N ALA A 257 26.51 11.78 2.98
CA ALA A 257 27.29 13.01 2.82
C ALA A 257 28.77 12.72 2.50
N GLU A 258 29.41 11.83 3.25
CA GLU A 258 30.80 11.43 2.99
C GLU A 258 30.96 10.79 1.60
N ARG A 259 29.99 9.98 1.18
CA ARG A 259 30.01 9.37 -0.15
C ARG A 259 29.86 10.42 -1.26
N LEU A 260 28.95 11.39 -1.11
CA LEU A 260 28.75 12.50 -2.06
C LEU A 260 30.01 13.35 -2.22
N ASP A 261 30.76 13.55 -1.14
CA ASP A 261 32.02 14.32 -1.15
C ASP A 261 33.13 13.61 -1.92
N ARG A 262 33.14 12.27 -1.92
CA ARG A 262 34.13 11.45 -2.64
C ARG A 262 33.77 11.18 -4.09
N MET A 263 32.54 11.48 -4.53
CA MET A 263 32.10 11.22 -5.90
C MET A 263 32.91 12.03 -6.91
N THR A 264 33.07 11.51 -8.13
CA THR A 264 33.76 12.18 -9.26
C THR A 264 32.99 13.40 -9.78
N LYS A 265 32.79 14.39 -8.91
CA LYS A 265 32.13 15.67 -9.14
C LYS A 265 32.79 16.73 -8.26
N PRO A 266 32.75 18.02 -8.63
CA PRO A 266 33.11 19.07 -7.68
C PRO A 266 32.20 19.03 -6.45
N HIS A 267 32.76 19.32 -5.28
CA HIS A 267 32.01 19.35 -4.02
C HIS A 267 30.81 20.32 -4.13
N GLY A 268 29.62 19.85 -3.73
CA GLY A 268 28.36 20.61 -3.79
C GLY A 268 27.80 20.88 -5.20
N ALA A 269 28.39 20.33 -6.27
CA ALA A 269 27.99 20.67 -7.64
C ALA A 269 26.56 20.26 -8.02
N LEU A 270 25.94 19.31 -7.30
CA LEU A 270 24.55 18.92 -7.53
C LEU A 270 23.55 19.70 -6.64
N GLY A 271 24.05 20.59 -5.78
CA GLY A 271 23.25 21.46 -4.92
C GLY A 271 22.21 20.67 -4.12
N ARG A 272 20.94 21.08 -4.22
CA ARG A 272 19.83 20.48 -3.47
C ARG A 272 19.58 19.00 -3.75
N VAL A 273 20.05 18.47 -4.89
CA VAL A 273 19.95 17.03 -5.18
C VAL A 273 20.79 16.22 -4.19
N GLU A 274 21.90 16.78 -3.69
CA GLU A 274 22.72 16.17 -2.64
C GLU A 274 21.96 16.09 -1.31
N ASP A 275 21.29 17.18 -0.91
CA ASP A 275 20.46 17.23 0.31
C ASP A 275 19.33 16.20 0.28
N VAL A 276 18.69 16.05 -0.89
CA VAL A 276 17.66 15.04 -1.11
C VAL A 276 18.23 13.64 -0.98
N ALA A 277 19.42 13.38 -1.54
CA ALA A 277 20.06 12.07 -1.48
C ALA A 277 20.41 11.68 -0.03
N VAL A 278 20.91 12.63 0.77
CA VAL A 278 21.14 12.47 2.21
C VAL A 278 19.83 12.20 2.96
N THR A 279 18.78 12.94 2.64
CA THR A 279 17.45 12.75 3.23
C THR A 279 16.92 11.34 2.97
N LEU A 280 17.01 10.85 1.73
CA LEU A 280 16.62 9.50 1.35
C LEU A 280 17.42 8.41 2.08
N ALA A 281 18.74 8.60 2.25
CA ALA A 281 19.58 7.69 3.03
C ALA A 281 19.14 7.61 4.49
N GLY A 282 18.83 8.76 5.10
CA GLY A 282 18.32 8.83 6.47
C GLY A 282 16.96 8.13 6.64
N ILE A 283 16.04 8.34 5.71
CA ILE A 283 14.72 7.69 5.72
C ILE A 283 14.86 6.17 5.59
N ALA A 284 15.72 5.71 4.67
CA ALA A 284 15.93 4.29 4.41
C ALA A 284 16.77 3.57 5.49
N GLY A 285 17.49 4.32 6.33
CA GLY A 285 18.43 3.76 7.31
C GLY A 285 19.67 3.13 6.69
N THR A 286 19.96 3.41 5.41
CA THR A 286 21.08 2.80 4.68
C THR A 286 21.66 3.74 3.63
N CYS A 287 22.95 3.60 3.34
CA CYS A 287 23.65 4.30 2.27
C CYS A 287 24.39 3.29 1.36
N PRO A 288 24.17 3.33 0.03
CA PRO A 288 23.22 4.19 -0.68
C PRO A 288 21.75 3.79 -0.40
N PRO A 289 20.80 4.74 -0.41
CA PRO A 289 19.38 4.43 -0.24
C PRO A 289 18.84 3.62 -1.43
N PRO A 290 17.80 2.79 -1.24
CA PRO A 290 17.07 2.22 -2.37
C PRO A 290 16.45 3.32 -3.23
N VAL A 291 16.46 3.14 -4.55
CA VAL A 291 15.77 4.07 -5.47
C VAL A 291 14.27 4.07 -5.13
N PRO A 292 13.63 5.25 -5.01
CA PRO A 292 12.18 5.39 -4.77
C PRO A 292 11.32 4.98 -5.98
N GLU A 293 11.47 3.73 -6.44
CA GLU A 293 10.75 3.12 -7.56
C GLU A 293 10.46 1.63 -7.25
N PRO A 294 9.24 1.11 -7.51
CA PRO A 294 8.07 1.82 -8.04
C PRO A 294 7.48 2.81 -7.00
N ALA A 295 6.87 3.87 -7.50
CA ALA A 295 6.12 4.84 -6.69
C ALA A 295 4.61 4.69 -6.94
N ALA A 296 3.80 5.18 -5.99
CA ALA A 296 2.35 5.27 -6.14
C ALA A 296 1.84 6.64 -5.73
N VAL A 297 0.93 7.21 -6.54
CA VAL A 297 0.15 8.40 -6.18
C VAL A 297 -1.21 7.97 -5.67
N ALA A 298 -1.57 8.46 -4.49
CA ALA A 298 -2.90 8.25 -3.91
C ALA A 298 -3.70 9.56 -4.01
N VAL A 299 -4.76 9.54 -4.81
CA VAL A 299 -5.69 10.67 -5.00
C VAL A 299 -6.88 10.46 -4.06
N PHE A 300 -6.92 11.22 -2.97
CA PHE A 300 -8.02 11.20 -2.01
C PHE A 300 -9.12 12.18 -2.43
N ALA A 301 -10.34 11.67 -2.59
CA ALA A 301 -11.48 12.45 -3.06
C ALA A 301 -12.48 12.73 -1.91
N GLY A 302 -12.89 14.00 -1.78
CA GLY A 302 -13.86 14.45 -0.79
C GLY A 302 -14.53 15.78 -1.15
N ASP A 303 -15.84 15.88 -0.92
CA ASP A 303 -16.63 17.10 -1.17
C ASP A 303 -16.73 17.98 0.07
N HIS A 304 -16.87 19.30 -0.15
CA HIS A 304 -16.88 20.29 0.92
C HIS A 304 -18.19 21.06 1.02
N GLY A 305 -18.79 21.12 2.21
CA GLY A 305 -20.03 21.87 2.46
C GLY A 305 -19.89 23.38 2.27
N VAL A 306 -18.68 23.93 2.41
CA VAL A 306 -18.40 25.35 2.15
C VAL A 306 -18.62 25.76 0.69
N HIS A 307 -18.80 24.80 -0.22
CA HIS A 307 -19.28 25.05 -1.59
C HIS A 307 -20.54 25.93 -1.61
N ALA A 308 -21.44 25.75 -0.64
CA ALA A 308 -22.67 26.54 -0.49
C ALA A 308 -22.44 28.06 -0.38
N GLN A 309 -21.23 28.48 0.00
CA GLN A 309 -20.85 29.89 0.13
C GLN A 309 -20.36 30.52 -1.18
N GLY A 310 -20.40 29.81 -2.32
CA GLY A 310 -20.03 30.35 -3.63
C GLY A 310 -18.54 30.68 -3.75
N VAL A 311 -17.68 29.87 -3.12
CA VAL A 311 -16.22 30.04 -3.10
C VAL A 311 -15.51 29.48 -4.34
N THR A 312 -16.28 28.91 -5.27
CA THR A 312 -15.83 28.34 -6.55
C THR A 312 -16.96 28.44 -7.58
N PRO A 313 -16.66 28.67 -8.86
CA PRO A 313 -17.66 28.64 -9.93
C PRO A 313 -18.04 27.22 -10.36
N TRP A 314 -17.27 26.21 -9.95
CA TRP A 314 -17.48 24.83 -10.37
C TRP A 314 -18.65 24.19 -9.61
N PRO A 315 -19.53 23.45 -10.31
CA PRO A 315 -20.55 22.61 -9.67
C PRO A 315 -19.93 21.54 -8.77
N GLN A 316 -20.65 21.12 -7.73
CA GLN A 316 -20.14 20.14 -6.77
C GLN A 316 -19.97 18.75 -7.40
N GLU A 317 -20.79 18.41 -8.40
CA GLU A 317 -20.76 17.12 -9.10
C GLU A 317 -19.44 16.87 -9.86
N VAL A 318 -18.64 17.93 -10.10
CA VAL A 318 -17.33 17.83 -10.74
C VAL A 318 -16.38 16.92 -9.96
N THR A 319 -16.50 16.84 -8.62
CA THR A 319 -15.71 15.89 -7.82
C THR A 319 -15.91 14.45 -8.29
N ALA A 320 -17.16 14.00 -8.41
CA ALA A 320 -17.48 12.65 -8.89
C ALA A 320 -17.09 12.42 -10.36
N GLN A 321 -17.27 13.45 -11.20
CA GLN A 321 -16.89 13.38 -12.62
C GLN A 321 -15.37 13.23 -12.78
N MET A 322 -14.58 13.92 -11.97
CA MET A 322 -13.12 13.78 -11.98
C MET A 322 -12.69 12.42 -11.44
N VAL A 323 -13.35 11.87 -10.42
CA VAL A 323 -13.11 10.48 -9.99
C VAL A 323 -13.33 9.50 -11.15
N ALA A 324 -14.44 9.63 -11.89
CA ALA A 324 -14.66 8.82 -13.08
C ALA A 324 -13.56 9.03 -14.15
N ASN A 325 -13.08 10.26 -14.32
CA ASN A 325 -11.99 10.56 -15.25
C ASN A 325 -10.65 9.94 -14.82
N PHE A 326 -10.33 9.93 -13.52
CA PHE A 326 -9.13 9.27 -12.98
C PHE A 326 -9.17 7.76 -13.24
N LEU A 327 -10.31 7.12 -13.00
CA LEU A 327 -10.53 5.70 -13.24
C LEU A 327 -10.51 5.36 -14.74
N GLY A 328 -11.00 6.25 -15.58
CA GLY A 328 -10.89 6.17 -17.05
C GLY A 328 -9.48 6.45 -17.58
N GLY A 329 -8.55 6.90 -16.73
CA GLY A 329 -7.18 7.20 -17.11
C GLY A 329 -7.01 8.50 -17.93
N GLY A 330 -7.99 9.41 -17.90
CA GLY A 330 -8.08 10.58 -18.76
C GLY A 330 -7.60 11.90 -18.13
N ALA A 331 -7.24 11.92 -16.85
CA ALA A 331 -6.79 13.13 -16.17
C ALA A 331 -5.28 13.39 -16.34
N VAL A 332 -4.84 14.59 -15.95
CA VAL A 332 -3.42 14.99 -16.04
C VAL A 332 -2.54 14.12 -15.14
N VAL A 333 -3.00 13.80 -13.92
CA VAL A 333 -2.30 12.85 -13.03
C VAL A 333 -2.08 11.50 -13.72
N ASN A 334 -3.05 10.98 -14.48
CA ASN A 334 -2.89 9.72 -15.20
C ASN A 334 -1.87 9.84 -16.33
N ALA A 335 -1.87 10.95 -17.07
CA ALA A 335 -0.91 11.19 -18.14
C ALA A 335 0.53 11.21 -17.61
N PHE A 336 0.78 11.94 -16.51
CA PHE A 336 2.10 12.00 -15.88
C PHE A 336 2.49 10.67 -15.25
N ALA A 337 1.59 10.05 -14.47
CA ALA A 337 1.86 8.77 -13.82
C ALA A 337 2.19 7.68 -14.85
N ARG A 338 1.47 7.60 -15.97
CA ARG A 338 1.75 6.64 -17.05
C ARG A 338 3.14 6.85 -17.66
N ARG A 339 3.55 8.11 -17.88
CA ARG A 339 4.89 8.45 -18.39
C ARG A 339 5.99 8.04 -17.42
N LEU A 340 5.73 8.16 -16.13
CA LEU A 340 6.68 7.88 -15.05
C LEU A 340 6.63 6.42 -14.53
N GLY A 341 5.70 5.61 -15.04
CA GLY A 341 5.49 4.24 -14.54
C GLY A 341 4.92 4.18 -13.12
N VAL A 342 4.22 5.22 -12.67
CA VAL A 342 3.62 5.35 -11.34
C VAL A 342 2.21 4.79 -11.32
N GLU A 343 1.87 4.09 -10.25
CA GLU A 343 0.51 3.62 -9.98
C GLU A 343 -0.39 4.78 -9.52
N VAL A 344 -1.60 4.90 -10.09
CA VAL A 344 -2.61 5.86 -9.61
C VAL A 344 -3.66 5.11 -8.80
N CYS A 345 -3.72 5.38 -7.51
CA CYS A 345 -4.71 4.84 -6.58
C CYS A 345 -5.76 5.92 -6.28
N VAL A 346 -7.02 5.67 -6.60
CA VAL A 346 -8.11 6.62 -6.34
C VAL A 346 -8.89 6.18 -5.12
N VAL A 347 -9.01 7.05 -4.11
CA VAL A 347 -9.64 6.74 -2.83
C VAL A 347 -10.82 7.66 -2.61
N ASP A 348 -12.04 7.11 -2.59
CA ASP A 348 -13.22 7.83 -2.14
C ASP A 348 -13.27 7.82 -0.62
N VAL A 349 -12.97 8.97 -0.01
CA VAL A 349 -13.07 9.20 1.44
C VAL A 349 -14.35 9.95 1.78
N GLY A 350 -14.87 10.74 0.84
CA GLY A 350 -15.88 11.74 1.15
C GLY A 350 -16.67 12.30 -0.01
N VAL A 351 -16.77 11.62 -1.16
CA VAL A 351 -17.52 12.15 -2.30
C VAL A 351 -19.02 12.16 -1.96
N ALA A 352 -19.68 13.30 -2.19
CA ALA A 352 -21.07 13.50 -1.82
C ALA A 352 -22.02 12.60 -2.62
N ALA A 353 -21.72 12.39 -3.91
CA ALA A 353 -22.46 11.48 -4.77
C ALA A 353 -22.04 10.01 -4.53
N PRO A 354 -22.96 9.03 -4.69
CA PRO A 354 -22.58 7.63 -4.76
C PRO A 354 -21.72 7.36 -5.99
N LEU A 355 -20.70 6.50 -5.82
CA LEU A 355 -19.82 6.05 -6.88
C LEU A 355 -20.01 4.54 -7.10
N GLU A 356 -20.11 4.14 -8.37
CA GLU A 356 -20.20 2.72 -8.72
C GLU A 356 -18.86 2.01 -8.48
N PRO A 357 -18.86 0.76 -7.97
CA PRO A 357 -17.64 -0.03 -7.85
C PRO A 357 -16.95 -0.19 -9.21
N ALA A 358 -15.68 0.21 -9.27
CA ALA A 358 -14.86 0.11 -10.47
C ALA A 358 -13.45 -0.36 -10.12
N PRO A 359 -12.75 -1.09 -11.02
CA PRO A 359 -11.35 -1.40 -10.85
C PRO A 359 -10.52 -0.12 -10.61
N GLY A 360 -9.67 -0.13 -9.59
CA GLY A 360 -8.83 1.02 -9.22
C GLY A 360 -9.48 2.02 -8.25
N LEU A 361 -10.78 1.90 -7.94
CA LEU A 361 -11.44 2.71 -6.92
C LEU A 361 -11.40 2.01 -5.55
N LEU A 362 -10.73 2.62 -4.57
CA LEU A 362 -10.84 2.24 -3.18
C LEU A 362 -12.02 2.96 -2.54
N SER A 363 -13.13 2.24 -2.36
CA SER A 363 -14.27 2.76 -1.61
C SER A 363 -13.96 2.68 -0.11
N ARG A 364 -13.70 3.85 0.49
CA ARG A 364 -13.37 4.05 1.92
C ARG A 364 -14.14 5.24 2.49
N ARG A 365 -15.34 5.46 1.96
CA ARG A 365 -16.12 6.66 2.24
C ARG A 365 -16.55 6.72 3.70
N VAL A 366 -16.19 7.81 4.36
CA VAL A 366 -16.50 8.09 5.78
C VAL A 366 -17.81 8.86 5.92
N ALA A 367 -18.07 9.81 5.03
CA ALA A 367 -19.34 10.55 4.95
C ALA A 367 -19.59 11.06 3.51
N CYS A 368 -20.79 11.59 3.23
CA CYS A 368 -21.13 12.16 1.93
C CYS A 368 -20.80 13.66 1.90
N GLY A 369 -19.50 14.00 1.86
CA GLY A 369 -19.01 15.37 1.96
C GLY A 369 -19.00 15.93 3.39
N THR A 370 -18.35 17.08 3.56
CA THR A 370 -18.30 17.80 4.84
C THR A 370 -19.50 18.72 5.04
N ALA A 371 -19.77 19.12 6.29
CA ALA A 371 -20.68 20.22 6.59
C ALA A 371 -20.06 21.58 6.22
N ASP A 372 -20.88 22.63 6.13
CA ASP A 372 -20.41 23.98 5.90
C ASP A 372 -19.69 24.54 7.14
N LEU A 373 -18.37 24.70 7.01
CA LEU A 373 -17.48 25.23 8.05
C LEU A 373 -17.86 26.64 8.55
N THR A 374 -18.68 27.40 7.79
CA THR A 374 -19.18 28.71 8.24
C THR A 374 -20.38 28.61 9.17
N ALA A 375 -21.14 27.52 9.09
CA ALA A 375 -22.33 27.27 9.90
C ALA A 375 -22.01 26.45 11.17
N GLY A 376 -20.99 25.58 11.12
CA GLY A 376 -20.61 24.69 12.21
C GLY A 376 -19.28 24.00 11.90
N PRO A 377 -18.84 23.04 12.73
CA PRO A 377 -17.68 22.22 12.39
C PRO A 377 -17.91 21.48 11.07
N ALA A 378 -16.89 21.40 10.23
CA ALA A 378 -16.95 20.67 8.95
C ALA A 378 -17.16 19.16 9.15
N LEU A 379 -16.59 18.60 10.23
CA LEU A 379 -16.56 17.17 10.52
C LEU A 379 -16.75 16.91 12.02
N THR A 380 -17.23 15.71 12.36
CA THR A 380 -17.12 15.19 13.74
C THR A 380 -15.72 14.64 14.00
N ARG A 381 -15.35 14.49 15.28
CA ARG A 381 -14.04 13.92 15.63
C ARG A 381 -13.90 12.46 15.19
N GLU A 382 -15.00 11.71 15.21
CA GLU A 382 -15.05 10.32 14.74
C GLU A 382 -14.80 10.26 13.23
N GLN A 383 -15.41 11.17 12.46
CA GLN A 383 -15.17 11.27 11.01
C GLN A 383 -13.71 11.65 10.71
N VAL A 384 -13.15 12.60 11.46
CA VAL A 384 -11.73 12.96 11.34
C VAL A 384 -10.84 11.75 11.59
N ARG A 385 -11.04 11.04 12.70
CA ARG A 385 -10.26 9.84 13.03
C ARG A 385 -10.37 8.78 11.95
N ALA A 386 -11.58 8.45 11.52
CA ALA A 386 -11.81 7.45 10.49
C ALA A 386 -11.11 7.83 9.17
N ALA A 387 -11.17 9.11 8.77
CA ALA A 387 -10.52 9.57 7.55
C ALA A 387 -8.98 9.57 7.64
N VAL A 388 -8.41 9.97 8.78
CA VAL A 388 -6.96 9.82 9.04
C VAL A 388 -6.55 8.34 8.94
N GLU A 389 -7.33 7.44 9.52
CA GLU A 389 -7.08 6.00 9.48
C GLU A 389 -7.16 5.44 8.05
N VAL A 390 -8.08 5.92 7.21
CA VAL A 390 -8.13 5.58 5.77
C VAL A 390 -6.81 5.94 5.08
N GLY A 391 -6.25 7.11 5.38
CA GLY A 391 -4.94 7.52 4.88
C GLY A 391 -3.80 6.57 5.29
N ILE A 392 -3.76 6.22 6.58
CA ILE A 392 -2.75 5.31 7.14
C ILE A 392 -2.86 3.92 6.50
N GLU A 393 -4.07 3.37 6.39
CA GLU A 393 -4.29 2.07 5.77
C GLU A 393 -3.90 2.07 4.29
N THR A 394 -4.21 3.15 3.56
CA THR A 394 -3.80 3.31 2.15
C THR A 394 -2.28 3.31 2.01
N ALA A 395 -1.55 4.03 2.88
CA ALA A 395 -0.08 4.01 2.89
C ALA A 395 0.46 2.60 3.17
N ARG A 396 -0.08 1.91 4.18
CA ARG A 396 0.31 0.53 4.54
C ARG A 396 0.10 -0.43 3.38
N ASP A 397 -1.05 -0.36 2.71
CA ASP A 397 -1.37 -1.25 1.60
C ASP A 397 -0.48 -0.99 0.38
N LEU A 398 -0.23 0.29 0.03
CA LEU A 398 0.65 0.63 -1.09
C LEU A 398 2.11 0.23 -0.85
N VAL A 399 2.63 0.41 0.37
CA VAL A 399 4.00 -0.03 0.74
C VAL A 399 4.08 -1.56 0.83
N ALA A 400 3.06 -2.22 1.37
CA ALA A 400 2.98 -3.69 1.36
C ALA A 400 2.90 -4.26 -0.06
N ALA A 401 2.32 -3.52 -1.00
CA ALA A 401 2.32 -3.84 -2.43
C ALA A 401 3.67 -3.51 -3.11
N GLY A 402 4.73 -3.17 -2.37
CA GLY A 402 6.09 -3.00 -2.89
C GLY A 402 6.47 -1.57 -3.31
N ASN A 403 5.58 -0.59 -3.17
CA ASN A 403 5.91 0.80 -3.51
C ASN A 403 6.94 1.38 -2.53
N ARG A 404 7.94 2.07 -3.08
CA ARG A 404 9.09 2.65 -2.36
C ARG A 404 9.03 4.17 -2.26
N CYS A 405 7.98 4.78 -2.79
CA CYS A 405 7.66 6.19 -2.64
C CYS A 405 6.15 6.37 -2.69
N LEU A 406 5.66 7.25 -1.83
CA LEU A 406 4.26 7.65 -1.80
C LEU A 406 4.14 9.09 -2.28
N VAL A 407 3.17 9.36 -3.16
CA VAL A 407 2.91 10.67 -3.73
C VAL A 407 1.52 11.12 -3.31
N THR A 408 1.39 12.30 -2.74
CA THR A 408 0.09 12.84 -2.31
C THR A 408 -0.69 13.39 -3.48
N GLY A 409 -1.98 13.06 -3.60
CA GLY A 409 -2.91 13.73 -4.49
C GLY A 409 -4.26 14.00 -3.82
N ASP A 410 -4.88 15.11 -4.17
CA ASP A 410 -6.19 15.51 -3.68
C ASP A 410 -7.20 15.68 -4.83
N MET A 411 -8.48 15.50 -4.51
CA MET A 411 -9.59 15.93 -5.35
C MET A 411 -10.75 16.39 -4.47
N GLY A 412 -11.24 17.61 -4.70
CA GLY A 412 -12.42 18.09 -3.99
C GLY A 412 -12.80 19.50 -4.39
N ILE A 413 -14.02 19.69 -4.87
CA ILE A 413 -14.52 21.04 -5.14
C ILE A 413 -14.61 21.83 -3.82
N ALA A 414 -14.12 23.07 -3.86
CA ALA A 414 -14.00 24.01 -2.72
C ALA A 414 -12.95 23.65 -1.64
N ASN A 415 -12.15 22.60 -1.82
CA ASN A 415 -11.17 22.15 -0.82
C ASN A 415 -10.09 23.20 -0.48
N THR A 416 -9.70 24.05 -1.44
CA THR A 416 -8.71 25.12 -1.21
C THR A 416 -9.16 26.18 -0.20
N THR A 417 -10.46 26.30 0.07
CA THR A 417 -10.99 27.16 1.16
C THR A 417 -10.72 26.55 2.53
N ALA A 418 -10.97 25.24 2.67
CA ALA A 418 -10.62 24.48 3.87
C ALA A 418 -9.11 24.47 4.10
N ALA A 419 -8.32 24.24 3.05
CA ALA A 419 -6.85 24.28 3.10
C ALA A 419 -6.34 25.62 3.65
N ALA A 420 -6.89 26.75 3.17
CA ALA A 420 -6.51 28.08 3.64
C ALA A 420 -6.82 28.27 5.14
N ALA A 421 -7.98 27.81 5.63
CA ALA A 421 -8.32 27.89 7.05
C ALA A 421 -7.41 27.01 7.94
N LEU A 422 -7.05 25.80 7.48
CA LEU A 422 -6.07 24.95 8.16
C LEU A 422 -4.70 25.63 8.23
N ILE A 423 -4.19 26.12 7.11
CA ILE A 423 -2.88 26.79 7.03
C ILE A 423 -2.85 28.02 7.93
N ALA A 424 -3.86 28.90 7.86
CA ALA A 424 -3.95 30.07 8.73
C ALA A 424 -3.88 29.72 10.22
N THR A 425 -4.55 28.62 10.61
CA THR A 425 -4.58 28.16 12.01
C THR A 425 -3.20 27.71 12.50
N PHE A 426 -2.49 26.89 11.73
CA PHE A 426 -1.18 26.37 12.13
C PHE A 426 -0.04 27.39 11.96
N THR A 427 -0.11 28.26 10.95
CA THR A 427 0.96 29.24 10.69
C THR A 427 0.72 30.60 11.36
N GLY A 428 -0.49 30.85 11.88
CA GLY A 428 -0.89 32.16 12.42
C GLY A 428 -1.06 33.26 11.37
N ALA A 429 -1.11 32.91 10.08
CA ALA A 429 -1.22 33.89 8.99
C ALA A 429 -2.66 34.40 8.83
N GLY A 430 -2.81 35.63 8.33
CA GLY A 430 -4.13 36.20 8.06
C GLY A 430 -4.83 35.52 6.88
N ALA A 431 -6.16 35.53 6.87
CA ALA A 431 -6.97 34.90 5.81
C ALA A 431 -6.58 35.35 4.39
N GLY A 432 -6.25 36.63 4.21
CA GLY A 432 -5.84 37.18 2.90
C GLY A 432 -4.45 36.72 2.43
N GLU A 433 -3.59 36.24 3.34
CA GLU A 433 -2.24 35.76 3.00
C GLU A 433 -2.24 34.30 2.55
N VAL A 434 -3.26 33.54 2.94
CA VAL A 434 -3.35 32.09 2.67
C VAL A 434 -4.38 31.75 1.59
N THR A 435 -5.31 32.68 1.30
CA THR A 435 -6.40 32.44 0.35
C THR A 435 -5.96 32.81 -1.06
N GLY A 436 -5.87 31.80 -1.93
CA GLY A 436 -5.59 31.96 -3.35
C GLY A 436 -6.80 31.81 -4.26
N ARG A 437 -6.54 31.94 -5.56
CA ARG A 437 -7.56 31.86 -6.62
C ARG A 437 -8.00 30.43 -6.93
N GLY A 438 -7.35 29.41 -6.37
CA GLY A 438 -7.62 28.00 -6.62
C GLY A 438 -7.65 27.69 -8.11
N THR A 439 -8.84 27.33 -8.62
CA THR A 439 -9.08 27.02 -10.03
C THR A 439 -9.01 28.24 -10.97
N GLY A 440 -8.65 29.43 -10.48
CA GLY A 440 -8.45 30.64 -11.28
C GLY A 440 -9.65 31.60 -11.21
N VAL A 441 -10.27 31.70 -10.04
CA VAL A 441 -11.47 32.53 -9.83
C VAL A 441 -11.18 34.03 -9.96
N ASP A 442 -12.24 34.80 -10.24
CA ASP A 442 -12.20 36.26 -10.36
C ASP A 442 -12.00 36.97 -9.00
N ASP A 443 -11.82 38.29 -9.04
CA ASP A 443 -11.53 39.09 -7.83
C ASP A 443 -12.70 39.09 -6.85
N ALA A 444 -13.94 39.08 -7.35
CA ALA A 444 -15.13 39.04 -6.52
C ALA A 444 -15.23 37.72 -5.74
N THR A 445 -14.95 36.60 -6.41
CA THR A 445 -14.94 35.27 -5.79
C THR A 445 -13.76 35.13 -4.83
N LEU A 446 -12.58 35.68 -5.15
CA LEU A 446 -11.45 35.72 -4.24
C LEU A 446 -11.78 36.50 -2.96
N ALA A 447 -12.38 37.69 -3.09
CA ALA A 447 -12.79 38.49 -1.94
C ALA A 447 -13.81 37.76 -1.06
N ARG A 448 -14.80 37.09 -1.69
CA ARG A 448 -15.78 36.25 -1.00
C ARG A 448 -15.11 35.10 -0.25
N LYS A 449 -14.20 34.37 -0.91
CA LYS A 449 -13.46 33.25 -0.32
C LYS A 449 -12.63 33.70 0.88
N THR A 450 -11.93 34.83 0.78
CA THR A 450 -11.17 35.40 1.90
C THR A 450 -12.07 35.76 3.08
N ALA A 451 -13.24 36.35 2.82
CA ALA A 451 -14.22 36.67 3.85
C ALA A 451 -14.78 35.41 4.54
N VAL A 452 -15.05 34.36 3.76
CA VAL A 452 -15.48 33.04 4.27
C VAL A 452 -14.43 32.42 5.18
N VAL A 453 -13.15 32.42 4.77
CA VAL A 453 -12.04 31.92 5.59
C VAL A 453 -11.92 32.72 6.89
N ALA A 454 -11.97 34.06 6.81
CA ALA A 454 -11.91 34.92 7.98
C ALA A 454 -13.07 34.67 8.96
N ALA A 455 -14.31 34.51 8.44
CA ALA A 455 -15.48 34.22 9.25
C ALA A 455 -15.37 32.86 9.97
N ALA A 456 -14.89 31.84 9.26
CA ALA A 456 -14.66 30.52 9.84
C ALA A 456 -13.63 30.56 10.97
N LEU A 457 -12.47 31.19 10.73
CA LEU A 457 -11.41 31.36 11.72
C LEU A 457 -11.92 32.07 12.98
N ALA A 458 -12.71 33.14 12.79
CA ALA A 458 -13.29 33.90 13.90
C ALA A 458 -14.29 33.08 14.73
N ARG A 459 -15.05 32.18 14.08
CA ARG A 459 -16.07 31.33 14.70
C ARG A 459 -15.48 30.22 15.57
N HIS A 460 -14.55 29.44 15.00
CA HIS A 460 -14.16 28.16 15.60
C HIS A 460 -13.01 28.27 16.60
N ARG A 461 -12.03 29.16 16.33
CA ARG A 461 -10.84 29.37 17.17
C ARG A 461 -10.27 28.08 17.81
N PRO A 462 -10.04 27.00 17.03
CA PRO A 462 -9.55 25.76 17.60
C PRO A 462 -8.10 25.94 18.07
N ASP A 463 -7.73 25.18 19.10
CA ASP A 463 -6.35 25.12 19.58
C ASP A 463 -5.46 24.42 18.53
N PRO A 464 -4.40 25.08 18.00
CA PRO A 464 -3.46 24.43 17.08
C PRO A 464 -2.76 23.20 17.68
N ALA A 465 -2.71 23.07 19.01
CA ALA A 465 -2.21 21.89 19.70
C ALA A 465 -3.19 20.70 19.69
N ASP A 466 -4.44 20.91 19.24
CA ASP A 466 -5.43 19.87 18.97
C ASP A 466 -5.64 19.70 17.45
N PRO A 467 -4.70 19.07 16.72
CA PRO A 467 -4.76 18.95 15.26
C PRO A 467 -6.02 18.22 14.75
N LEU A 468 -6.56 17.27 15.50
CA LEU A 468 -7.81 16.59 15.13
C LEU A 468 -9.03 17.52 15.32
N GLY A 469 -9.01 18.39 16.33
CA GLY A 469 -10.01 19.45 16.51
C GLY A 469 -9.96 20.51 15.41
N VAL A 470 -8.75 20.89 14.98
CA VAL A 470 -8.55 21.80 13.83
C VAL A 470 -9.11 21.20 12.54
N LEU A 471 -8.82 19.91 12.27
CA LEU A 471 -9.44 19.18 11.15
C LEU A 471 -10.96 19.12 11.27
N ALA A 472 -11.50 18.87 12.47
CA ALA A 472 -12.95 18.82 12.70
C ALA A 472 -13.62 20.16 12.40
N ALA A 473 -12.98 21.27 12.77
CA ALA A 473 -13.50 22.62 12.54
C ALA A 473 -13.49 23.01 11.06
N PHE A 474 -12.39 22.78 10.35
CA PHE A 474 -12.14 23.40 9.04
C PHE A 474 -11.87 22.43 7.89
N GLY A 475 -11.45 21.20 8.18
CA GLY A 475 -10.84 20.31 7.20
C GLY A 475 -11.82 19.62 6.26
N GLY A 476 -11.23 18.95 5.26
CA GLY A 476 -11.90 17.96 4.41
C GLY A 476 -11.60 16.53 4.85
N LEU A 477 -12.42 15.58 4.38
CA LEU A 477 -12.18 14.15 4.57
C LEU A 477 -10.89 13.72 3.86
N GLU A 478 -10.62 14.28 2.68
CA GLU A 478 -9.40 14.08 1.92
C GLU A 478 -8.19 14.74 2.58
N HIS A 479 -8.35 15.90 3.26
CA HIS A 479 -7.27 16.50 4.04
C HIS A 479 -6.86 15.61 5.23
N ALA A 480 -7.85 15.06 5.94
CA ALA A 480 -7.61 14.12 7.03
C ALA A 480 -6.91 12.84 6.52
N ALA A 481 -7.37 12.29 5.40
CA ALA A 481 -6.73 11.14 4.78
C ALA A 481 -5.30 11.43 4.29
N LEU A 482 -5.05 12.59 3.69
CA LEU A 482 -3.70 13.00 3.30
C LEU A 482 -2.75 13.12 4.50
N ALA A 483 -3.23 13.63 5.64
CA ALA A 483 -2.44 13.70 6.87
C ALA A 483 -2.09 12.29 7.36
N GLY A 484 -3.07 11.38 7.39
CA GLY A 484 -2.85 9.97 7.72
C GLY A 484 -1.91 9.26 6.74
N PHE A 485 -2.00 9.57 5.45
CA PHE A 485 -1.14 9.01 4.41
C PHE A 485 0.33 9.44 4.59
N ALA A 486 0.56 10.72 4.90
CA ALA A 486 1.89 11.26 5.18
C ALA A 486 2.50 10.66 6.47
N LEU A 487 1.69 10.49 7.53
CA LEU A 487 2.10 9.82 8.77
C LEU A 487 2.41 8.34 8.54
N GLY A 488 1.57 7.65 7.76
CA GLY A 488 1.74 6.24 7.40
C GLY A 488 3.04 6.01 6.63
N GLY A 489 3.36 6.86 5.65
CA GLY A 489 4.64 6.81 4.93
C GLY A 489 5.85 6.98 5.86
N ALA A 490 5.80 7.98 6.74
CA ALA A 490 6.86 8.23 7.73
C ALA A 490 7.06 7.05 8.69
N ALA A 491 5.98 6.47 9.22
CA ALA A 491 6.03 5.31 10.12
C ALA A 491 6.59 4.05 9.44
N LEU A 492 6.58 3.99 8.11
CA LEU A 492 7.08 2.88 7.32
C LEU A 492 8.50 3.10 6.79
N GLY A 493 9.13 4.24 7.09
CA GLY A 493 10.44 4.60 6.55
C GLY A 493 10.42 4.73 5.02
N VAL A 494 9.32 5.24 4.46
CA VAL A 494 9.15 5.44 3.01
C VAL A 494 8.98 6.94 2.73
N PRO A 495 9.75 7.52 1.77
CA PRO A 495 9.63 8.93 1.45
C PRO A 495 8.25 9.28 0.89
N VAL A 496 7.68 10.39 1.38
CA VAL A 496 6.42 10.96 0.90
C VAL A 496 6.70 12.25 0.12
N LEU A 497 6.29 12.29 -1.14
CA LEU A 497 6.42 13.46 -2.00
C LEU A 497 5.12 14.28 -1.95
N LEU A 498 5.20 15.45 -1.34
CA LEU A 498 4.07 16.37 -1.15
C LEU A 498 3.80 17.17 -2.42
N ASP A 499 2.53 17.34 -2.77
CA ASP A 499 2.09 18.10 -3.94
C ASP A 499 1.85 19.58 -3.61
N GLY A 500 0.64 20.09 -3.87
CA GLY A 500 0.30 21.49 -3.71
C GLY A 500 -0.33 21.84 -2.34
N VAL A 501 -1.16 22.89 -2.36
CA VAL A 501 -1.68 23.53 -1.15
C VAL A 501 -2.48 22.59 -0.23
N SER A 502 -3.29 21.68 -0.78
CA SER A 502 -4.09 20.74 0.01
C SER A 502 -3.20 19.74 0.75
N ALA A 503 -2.18 19.21 0.05
CA ALA A 503 -1.16 18.34 0.65
C ALA A 503 -0.33 19.08 1.71
N GLY A 504 0.05 20.34 1.46
CA GLY A 504 0.73 21.19 2.44
C GLY A 504 -0.13 21.47 3.69
N ALA A 505 -1.43 21.72 3.53
CA ALA A 505 -2.36 21.89 4.65
C ALA A 505 -2.48 20.61 5.49
N ALA A 506 -2.59 19.45 4.84
CA ALA A 506 -2.61 18.15 5.52
C ALA A 506 -1.27 17.83 6.21
N ALA A 507 -0.15 18.21 5.60
CA ALA A 507 1.19 18.04 6.18
C ALA A 507 1.38 18.86 7.46
N LEU A 508 0.80 20.08 7.55
CA LEU A 508 0.80 20.84 8.81
C LEU A 508 0.06 20.11 9.93
N VAL A 509 -1.09 19.52 9.63
CA VAL A 509 -1.83 18.70 10.60
C VAL A 509 -1.00 17.50 11.04
N ALA A 510 -0.40 16.78 10.09
CA ALA A 510 0.44 15.63 10.37
C ALA A 510 1.69 16.01 11.19
N ALA A 511 2.31 17.17 10.92
CA ALA A 511 3.46 17.66 11.67
C ALA A 511 3.09 18.04 13.11
N ALA A 512 1.88 18.59 13.33
CA ALA A 512 1.36 18.85 14.66
C ALA A 512 1.05 17.56 15.45
N LEU A 513 0.66 16.47 14.76
CA LEU A 513 0.46 15.15 15.37
C LEU A 513 1.81 14.45 15.68
N ALA A 514 2.77 14.52 14.77
CA ALA A 514 4.07 13.88 14.88
C ALA A 514 5.17 14.73 14.20
N PRO A 515 5.85 15.64 14.93
CA PRO A 515 6.83 16.54 14.35
C PRO A 515 7.99 15.83 13.64
N ALA A 516 8.38 14.64 14.11
CA ALA A 516 9.44 13.82 13.50
C ALA A 516 9.09 13.35 12.07
N ALA A 517 7.80 13.30 11.71
CA ALA A 517 7.34 12.83 10.41
C ALA A 517 7.81 13.72 9.25
N VAL A 518 8.00 15.03 9.51
CA VAL A 518 8.42 16.02 8.51
C VAL A 518 9.71 15.59 7.80
N ALA A 519 10.61 14.93 8.52
CA ALA A 519 11.89 14.50 7.98
C ALA A 519 11.79 13.34 6.97
N SER A 520 10.60 12.73 6.83
CA SER A 520 10.30 11.72 5.80
C SER A 520 9.66 12.30 4.54
N TRP A 521 9.45 13.62 4.49
CA TRP A 521 8.72 14.27 3.42
C TRP A 521 9.64 15.11 2.55
N VAL A 522 9.32 15.16 1.26
CA VAL A 522 9.95 16.05 0.28
C VAL A 522 8.84 16.88 -0.37
N ALA A 523 9.03 18.20 -0.44
CA ALA A 523 8.10 19.06 -1.16
C ALA A 523 8.37 18.97 -2.66
N GLY A 524 7.39 18.48 -3.43
CA GLY A 524 7.53 18.29 -4.88
C GLY A 524 7.63 19.62 -5.62
N HIS A 525 6.67 20.53 -5.42
CA HIS A 525 6.66 21.81 -6.11
C HIS A 525 6.12 22.96 -5.25
N ARG A 526 6.46 24.19 -5.61
CA ARG A 526 5.80 25.39 -5.11
C ARG A 526 4.53 25.63 -5.90
N SER A 527 3.38 25.30 -5.31
CA SER A 527 2.08 25.75 -5.82
C SER A 527 1.99 27.28 -5.91
N ALA A 528 1.30 27.78 -6.93
CA ALA A 528 0.98 29.20 -7.08
C ALA A 528 -0.07 29.71 -6.06
N GLU A 529 -0.70 28.81 -5.29
CA GLU A 529 -1.56 29.20 -4.18
C GLU A 529 -0.72 29.77 -3.01
N PRO A 530 -1.02 30.99 -2.52
CA PRO A 530 -0.16 31.72 -1.59
C PRO A 530 -0.03 31.01 -0.23
N GLY A 531 -1.08 30.31 0.22
CA GLY A 531 -1.04 29.50 1.44
C GLY A 531 0.02 28.40 1.40
N HIS A 532 0.36 27.86 0.23
CA HIS A 532 1.33 26.78 0.15
C HIS A 532 2.75 27.24 0.53
N ALA A 533 3.15 28.44 0.10
CA ALA A 533 4.44 29.00 0.50
C ALA A 533 4.53 29.21 2.03
N ARG A 534 3.43 29.58 2.68
CA ARG A 534 3.36 29.69 4.15
C ARG A 534 3.47 28.33 4.82
N ALA A 535 2.78 27.32 4.30
CA ALA A 535 2.86 25.94 4.80
C ALA A 535 4.29 25.39 4.71
N LEU A 536 4.93 25.51 3.54
CA LEU A 536 6.32 25.07 3.32
C LEU A 536 7.31 25.76 4.26
N ALA A 537 7.18 27.08 4.43
CA ALA A 537 8.03 27.84 5.34
C ALA A 537 7.86 27.39 6.81
N HIS A 538 6.63 27.11 7.26
CA HIS A 538 6.37 26.62 8.60
C HIS A 538 6.89 25.19 8.82
N LEU A 539 6.81 24.34 7.79
CA LEU A 539 7.34 22.97 7.82
C LEU A 539 8.87 22.91 7.68
N GLY A 540 9.52 24.01 7.28
CA GLY A 540 10.95 24.01 6.96
C GLY A 540 11.30 23.19 5.72
N LEU A 541 10.37 23.09 4.75
CA LEU A 541 10.54 22.31 3.53
C LEU A 541 10.75 23.21 2.32
N ASP A 542 11.84 22.99 1.58
CA ASP A 542 12.06 23.65 0.29
C ASP A 542 11.51 22.79 -0.86
N PRO A 543 10.72 23.36 -1.79
CA PRO A 543 10.13 22.60 -2.90
C PRO A 543 11.13 22.33 -4.01
N LEU A 544 11.14 21.13 -4.61
CA LEU A 544 12.08 20.76 -5.68
C LEU A 544 11.86 21.58 -6.96
N LEU A 545 10.61 21.89 -7.28
CA LEU A 545 10.22 22.60 -8.49
C LEU A 545 9.47 23.89 -8.17
N ASP A 546 9.61 24.91 -9.01
CA ASP A 546 8.77 26.11 -9.00
C ASP A 546 8.30 26.40 -10.43
N LEU A 547 7.10 25.92 -10.74
CA LEU A 547 6.54 25.93 -12.10
C LEU A 547 5.25 26.75 -12.20
N GLY A 548 4.86 27.46 -11.13
CA GLY A 548 3.58 28.20 -11.09
C GLY A 548 2.33 27.31 -11.23
N MET A 549 2.44 26.02 -10.92
CA MET A 549 1.33 25.06 -11.01
C MET A 549 0.34 25.22 -9.86
N ARG A 550 -0.93 24.88 -10.10
CA ARG A 550 -2.03 24.96 -9.10
C ARG A 550 -3.18 24.00 -9.39
N LEU A 551 -2.91 22.91 -10.10
CA LEU A 551 -3.94 21.91 -10.44
C LEU A 551 -4.30 21.04 -9.24
N GLY A 552 -3.29 20.58 -8.48
CA GLY A 552 -3.47 19.55 -7.45
C GLY A 552 -3.34 18.15 -8.05
N GLU A 553 -4.10 17.21 -7.51
CA GLU A 553 -4.20 15.80 -7.95
C GLU A 553 -2.88 15.01 -7.81
N GLY A 554 -1.82 15.59 -7.25
CA GLY A 554 -0.48 14.99 -7.20
C GLY A 554 0.40 15.31 -8.40
N THR A 555 -0.05 16.19 -9.30
CA THR A 555 0.64 16.45 -10.57
C THR A 555 2.00 17.13 -10.43
N GLY A 556 2.14 18.09 -9.51
CA GLY A 556 3.42 18.77 -9.27
C GLY A 556 4.43 17.86 -8.56
N ALA A 557 3.96 17.04 -7.62
CA ALA A 557 4.76 16.00 -6.99
C ALA A 557 5.24 14.96 -8.01
N LEU A 558 4.38 14.47 -8.91
CA LEU A 558 4.78 13.54 -9.96
C LEU A 558 5.91 14.11 -10.84
N LEU A 559 5.85 15.39 -11.23
CA LEU A 559 6.94 16.01 -12.01
C LEU A 559 8.26 16.13 -11.25
N ALA A 560 8.22 16.18 -9.91
CA ALA A 560 9.40 16.22 -9.05
C ALA A 560 9.99 14.82 -8.77
N LEU A 561 9.21 13.74 -8.99
CA LEU A 561 9.65 12.37 -8.72
C LEU A 561 10.96 11.97 -9.45
N PRO A 562 11.19 12.32 -10.73
CA PRO A 562 12.46 12.03 -11.39
C PRO A 562 13.68 12.65 -10.70
N VAL A 563 13.53 13.83 -10.07
CA VAL A 563 14.60 14.47 -9.31
C VAL A 563 14.90 13.68 -8.04
N LEU A 564 13.85 13.23 -7.34
CA LEU A 564 13.96 12.36 -6.17
C LEU A 564 14.64 11.03 -6.50
N GLN A 565 14.25 10.39 -7.61
CA GLN A 565 14.83 9.15 -8.10
C GLN A 565 16.30 9.33 -8.51
N SER A 566 16.60 10.42 -9.23
CA SER A 566 17.97 10.74 -9.66
C SER A 566 18.90 11.00 -8.47
N ALA A 567 18.41 11.57 -7.37
CA ALA A 567 19.19 11.77 -6.15
C ALA A 567 19.65 10.44 -5.54
N ALA A 568 18.76 9.44 -5.44
CA ALA A 568 19.12 8.10 -4.97
C ALA A 568 20.04 7.38 -5.96
N GLN A 569 19.76 7.45 -7.26
CA GLN A 569 20.57 6.82 -8.29
C GLN A 569 21.99 7.38 -8.33
N ALA A 570 22.14 8.70 -8.15
CA ALA A 570 23.45 9.34 -8.09
C ALA A 570 24.29 8.76 -6.96
N LEU A 571 23.70 8.56 -5.76
CA LEU A 571 24.37 7.89 -4.65
C LEU A 571 24.77 6.45 -4.98
N GLN A 572 23.98 5.72 -5.77
CA GLN A 572 24.29 4.33 -6.12
C GLN A 572 25.40 4.23 -7.17
N ASP A 573 25.29 4.97 -8.27
CA ASP A 573 26.04 4.67 -9.50
C ASP A 573 27.26 5.54 -9.73
N VAL A 574 27.29 6.77 -9.19
CA VAL A 574 28.41 7.68 -9.43
C VAL A 574 29.65 7.14 -8.71
N ALA A 575 30.70 6.88 -9.48
CA ALA A 575 31.98 6.42 -8.95
C ALA A 575 32.60 7.46 -8.02
N THR A 576 33.40 6.99 -7.06
CA THR A 576 34.28 7.87 -6.27
C THR A 576 35.57 8.15 -7.02
N PHE A 577 36.26 9.25 -6.69
CA PHE A 577 37.58 9.59 -7.26
C PHE A 577 38.55 8.40 -7.18
N ASP A 578 38.60 7.73 -6.02
CA ASP A 578 39.44 6.53 -5.80
C ASP A 578 39.10 5.37 -6.74
N ALA A 579 37.80 5.10 -6.95
CA ALA A 579 37.34 4.01 -7.80
C ALA A 579 37.52 4.31 -9.30
N ALA A 580 37.46 5.60 -9.68
CA ALA A 580 37.60 6.04 -11.07
C ALA A 580 39.06 6.31 -11.48
N GLY A 581 40.02 6.26 -10.53
CA GLY A 581 41.43 6.59 -10.80
C GLY A 581 41.63 8.06 -11.20
N VAL A 582 40.73 8.95 -10.78
CA VAL A 582 40.82 10.39 -11.06
C VAL A 582 41.51 11.07 -9.89
N THR A 583 42.61 11.79 -10.17
CA THR A 583 43.39 12.50 -9.16
C THR A 583 42.55 13.54 -8.44
N ASP A 584 42.41 13.41 -7.12
CA ASP A 584 41.77 14.42 -6.28
C ASP A 584 42.67 15.68 -6.20
N LYS A 585 42.07 16.88 -6.16
CA LYS A 585 42.78 18.16 -6.00
C LYS A 585 43.69 18.18 -4.78
N THR A 586 43.38 17.43 -3.72
CA THR A 586 44.22 17.32 -2.52
C THR A 586 45.54 16.57 -2.76
N THR A 587 45.63 15.74 -3.81
CA THR A 587 46.84 14.98 -4.17
C THR A 587 47.69 15.68 -5.23
N ALA A 588 47.21 16.78 -5.82
CA ALA A 588 48.01 17.63 -6.70
C ALA A 588 48.99 18.46 -5.86
N THR A 589 50.20 17.93 -5.65
CA THR A 589 51.31 18.70 -5.08
C THR A 589 51.57 19.91 -5.98
N PRO A 590 51.66 21.15 -5.46
CA PRO A 590 51.99 22.29 -6.29
C PRO A 590 53.43 22.11 -6.80
N THR A 591 53.57 21.84 -8.09
CA THR A 591 54.87 21.94 -8.77
C THR A 591 55.26 23.42 -8.79
N HIS A 592 56.28 23.74 -8.00
CA HIS A 592 56.96 25.04 -7.96
C HIS A 592 57.60 25.41 -9.29
#